data_AF-A0A5C6XT26-F1
#
_entry.id   AF-A0A5C6XT26-F1
#
_cell.length_a   1.000
_cell.length_b   1.000
_cell.length_c   1.000
_cell.angle_alpha   90.00
_cell.angle_beta   90.00
_cell.angle_gamma   90.00
#
_symmetry.space_group_name_H-M   'P 1'
#
loop_
_entity.id
_entity.type
_entity.pdbx_description
1 polymer ?
#
loop_
_entity_poly.entity_id
_entity_poly.type
_entity_poly.pdbx_seq_one_letter_code
_entity_poly.pdbx_strand_id
1 'polypeptide(L)'
;MLKQLFKRFRHTGDPSRDIDHPHLQQMGEQPAGRSYLDLLLDEVRPRVSARLEQHPESDPVLEIAAAALMAMFPTRFEPLEGPLSDASTPRHNPPPPPETSLPPIPVGGPPAPPVGAPAVSATDAESAESDDSEVFETLDESSVVGEVYLGDEEDSEAFETLDESSVVGEVYLNEEEDSEVFETLDESSVVGEVYLDEEEADTPLALDETGEVAIVNAEAEAPAGFVSALDDTAEFDVPQVRAQQGVSWPVRLDEPEMLHGARVLLAVLLDNDRLPLSSQLDVAELLVAADLWTQIVAQARGVEQRVDPLARLVEQKFAAGSFGQVKLLLQLFPANAETRISNDRQIFYEDMILRMGIRRRQALSGEVVDAIKAELSAERLSEEAHTPAIFGSLQQRAGIAMHLYTREPSEVEPWRELAQQVELTQGRPYLLGMVPPRRWRAVSERSERPLLRLLKEHLVKPMARDHIIQHLKATYFVLRAVGDTGLEPYLDDFFTFSSEVCGVDAERFMPEIYRRTLGSSESIGAIFLDIYTRHYQEAVEARLDTLDDAAIIEAYDQAMDALASCEVAEQAPGEFNLGGFVLDQHLDLKLSDPAFGFKFYRLG
;
A
#
# COMPACT_ATOMS: atom_id res chain seq x y z
N MET A 1 9.37 -18.87 -9.73
CA MET A 1 8.47 -20.06 -9.71
C MET A 1 7.27 -19.89 -10.63
N LEU A 2 6.77 -18.67 -10.79
CA LEU A 2 6.37 -18.12 -12.10
C LEU A 2 7.34 -18.60 -13.23
N LYS A 3 6.87 -18.69 -14.48
CA LYS A 3 7.47 -19.45 -15.61
C LYS A 3 7.48 -20.99 -15.46
N GLN A 4 7.67 -21.57 -14.28
CA GLN A 4 7.52 -23.03 -14.09
C GLN A 4 6.05 -23.46 -13.91
N LEU A 5 5.26 -22.70 -13.13
CA LEU A 5 3.79 -22.80 -13.12
C LEU A 5 3.22 -22.63 -14.54
N PHE A 6 3.56 -21.52 -15.19
CA PHE A 6 3.02 -21.09 -16.49
C PHE A 6 3.29 -22.06 -17.65
N LYS A 7 4.24 -22.99 -17.54
CA LYS A 7 4.55 -23.96 -18.61
C LYS A 7 3.57 -25.13 -18.72
N ARG A 8 2.58 -25.25 -17.84
CA ARG A 8 1.63 -26.39 -17.81
C ARG A 8 0.18 -26.11 -18.23
N PHE A 9 -0.30 -24.85 -18.24
CA PHE A 9 -1.75 -24.58 -18.15
C PHE A 9 -2.41 -23.91 -19.38
N ARG A 10 -1.87 -24.08 -20.59
CA ARG A 10 -2.62 -23.75 -21.81
C ARG A 10 -3.78 -24.74 -22.04
N HIS A 11 -4.98 -24.43 -21.53
CA HIS A 11 -6.25 -24.39 -22.30
C HIS A 11 -7.53 -24.25 -21.44
N THR A 12 -8.48 -23.48 -21.98
CA THR A 12 -9.96 -23.45 -21.71
C THR A 12 -10.47 -23.02 -20.33
N GLY A 13 -11.52 -22.19 -20.36
CA GLY A 13 -12.36 -21.81 -19.22
C GLY A 13 -12.02 -20.43 -18.65
N ASP A 14 -13.03 -19.56 -18.56
CA ASP A 14 -13.05 -18.41 -17.66
C ASP A 14 -13.69 -18.90 -16.35
N PRO A 15 -12.91 -19.08 -15.27
CA PRO A 15 -13.34 -19.82 -14.08
C PRO A 15 -14.46 -19.13 -13.28
N SER A 16 -14.67 -17.84 -13.50
CA SER A 16 -15.73 -17.05 -12.86
C SER A 16 -17.13 -17.51 -13.29
N ARG A 17 -17.28 -17.96 -14.55
CA ARG A 17 -18.58 -18.13 -15.22
C ARG A 17 -19.37 -19.36 -14.81
N ASP A 18 -18.71 -20.32 -14.16
CA ASP A 18 -19.34 -21.58 -13.72
C ASP A 18 -19.88 -21.49 -12.28
N ILE A 19 -19.85 -20.31 -11.64
CA ILE A 19 -20.46 -20.06 -10.33
C ILE A 19 -21.94 -19.71 -10.48
N ASP A 20 -22.80 -20.46 -9.77
CA ASP A 20 -24.19 -20.07 -9.49
C ASP A 20 -24.28 -19.63 -8.02
N HIS A 21 -24.44 -18.32 -7.79
CA HIS A 21 -24.50 -17.73 -6.45
C HIS A 21 -25.53 -16.57 -6.43
N PRO A 22 -26.38 -16.44 -5.39
CA PRO A 22 -27.40 -15.38 -5.33
C PRO A 22 -26.83 -13.97 -5.47
N HIS A 23 -25.61 -13.73 -4.96
CA HIS A 23 -24.97 -12.41 -5.04
C HIS A 23 -24.70 -11.96 -6.49
N LEU A 24 -24.53 -12.88 -7.45
CA LEU A 24 -24.39 -12.53 -8.86
C LEU A 24 -25.69 -11.95 -9.44
N GLN A 25 -26.83 -12.47 -9.00
CA GLN A 25 -28.16 -12.00 -9.41
C GLN A 25 -28.48 -10.67 -8.70
N GLN A 26 -28.28 -10.61 -7.38
CA GLN A 26 -28.45 -9.39 -6.58
C GLN A 26 -27.57 -8.23 -7.08
N MET A 27 -26.32 -8.50 -7.48
CA MET A 27 -25.43 -7.46 -8.02
C MET A 27 -25.92 -6.93 -9.38
N GLY A 28 -26.45 -7.80 -10.24
CA GLY A 28 -27.09 -7.42 -11.49
C GLY A 28 -28.37 -6.59 -11.34
N GLU A 29 -28.95 -6.54 -10.13
CA GLU A 29 -30.09 -5.69 -9.77
C GLU A 29 -29.67 -4.35 -9.10
N GLN A 30 -28.38 -4.13 -8.83
CA GLN A 30 -27.91 -2.89 -8.17
C GLN A 30 -27.85 -1.68 -9.12
N PRO A 31 -27.94 -0.45 -8.57
CA PRO A 31 -27.58 0.76 -9.29
C PRO A 31 -26.12 0.71 -9.78
N ALA A 32 -25.86 1.22 -10.98
CA ALA A 32 -24.49 1.46 -11.44
C ALA A 32 -23.77 2.43 -10.48
N GLY A 33 -22.50 2.15 -10.18
CA GLY A 33 -21.69 2.88 -9.20
C GLY A 33 -21.54 2.19 -7.84
N ARG A 34 -22.41 1.22 -7.51
CA ARG A 34 -22.33 0.41 -6.28
C ARG A 34 -21.28 -0.70 -6.42
N SER A 35 -20.55 -1.01 -5.37
CA SER A 35 -19.60 -2.14 -5.35
C SER A 35 -20.19 -3.41 -4.71
N TYR A 36 -19.49 -4.53 -4.86
CA TYR A 36 -19.87 -5.78 -4.16
C TYR A 36 -19.74 -5.66 -2.65
N LEU A 37 -18.79 -4.86 -2.15
CA LEU A 37 -18.64 -4.63 -0.72
C LEU A 37 -19.84 -3.86 -0.17
N ASP A 38 -20.38 -2.87 -0.88
CA ASP A 38 -21.62 -2.19 -0.46
C ASP A 38 -22.78 -3.19 -0.26
N LEU A 39 -23.01 -4.06 -1.24
CA LEU A 39 -24.07 -5.08 -1.20
C LEU A 39 -23.92 -5.99 0.03
N LEU A 40 -22.71 -6.50 0.24
CA LEU A 40 -22.37 -7.40 1.34
C LEU A 40 -22.50 -6.70 2.70
N LEU A 41 -21.99 -5.47 2.81
CA LEU A 41 -22.05 -4.65 4.02
C LEU A 41 -23.49 -4.31 4.43
N ASP A 42 -24.36 -3.97 3.47
CA ASP A 42 -25.78 -3.75 3.74
C ASP A 42 -26.54 -5.03 4.13
N GLU A 43 -26.16 -6.20 3.61
CA GLU A 43 -26.73 -7.49 4.04
C GLU A 43 -26.32 -7.86 5.47
N VAL A 44 -25.04 -7.65 5.84
CA VAL A 44 -24.54 -8.07 7.17
C VAL A 44 -24.79 -7.06 8.28
N ARG A 45 -24.90 -5.75 8.01
CA ARG A 45 -25.05 -4.70 9.03
C ARG A 45 -26.17 -4.97 10.06
N PRO A 46 -27.39 -5.43 9.69
CA PRO A 46 -28.43 -5.78 10.66
C PRO A 46 -28.05 -6.95 11.58
N ARG A 47 -27.27 -7.91 11.08
CA ARG A 47 -26.78 -9.06 11.85
C ARG A 47 -25.63 -8.69 12.79
N VAL A 48 -24.71 -7.84 12.32
CA VAL A 48 -23.60 -7.29 13.12
C VAL A 48 -24.14 -6.43 14.26
N SER A 49 -25.13 -5.57 13.99
CA SER A 49 -25.79 -4.78 15.03
C SER A 49 -26.46 -5.66 16.08
N ALA A 50 -27.28 -6.64 15.66
CA ALA A 50 -27.91 -7.58 16.59
C ALA A 50 -26.90 -8.45 17.37
N ARG A 51 -25.66 -8.61 16.88
CA ARG A 51 -24.55 -9.25 17.60
C ARG A 51 -23.93 -8.32 18.64
N LEU A 52 -23.63 -7.07 18.29
CA LEU A 52 -23.06 -6.08 19.22
C LEU A 52 -24.06 -5.68 20.32
N GLU A 53 -25.37 -5.70 20.06
CA GLU A 53 -26.39 -5.57 21.12
C GLU A 53 -26.36 -6.70 22.17
N GLN A 54 -25.81 -7.88 21.81
CA GLN A 54 -25.69 -9.05 22.70
C GLN A 54 -24.28 -9.20 23.29
N HIS A 55 -23.27 -8.70 22.57
CA HIS A 55 -21.84 -8.79 22.86
C HIS A 55 -21.14 -7.45 22.53
N PRO A 56 -21.41 -6.37 23.27
CA PRO A 56 -20.81 -5.07 23.02
C PRO A 56 -19.29 -5.05 23.28
N GLU A 57 -18.78 -6.06 24.01
CA GLU A 57 -17.35 -6.34 24.22
C GLU A 57 -16.64 -6.96 22.99
N SER A 58 -17.38 -7.35 21.96
CA SER A 58 -16.84 -8.05 20.77
C SER A 58 -16.03 -7.12 19.85
N ASP A 59 -15.08 -7.69 19.11
CA ASP A 59 -14.37 -7.02 18.03
C ASP A 59 -15.33 -6.73 16.85
N PRO A 60 -15.68 -5.46 16.57
CA PRO A 60 -16.69 -5.13 15.57
C PRO A 60 -16.22 -5.42 14.13
N VAL A 61 -14.91 -5.51 13.90
CA VAL A 61 -14.33 -5.86 12.59
C VAL A 61 -14.38 -7.37 12.38
N LEU A 62 -14.16 -8.18 13.43
CA LEU A 62 -14.40 -9.62 13.36
C LEU A 62 -15.89 -9.96 13.21
N GLU A 63 -16.82 -9.22 13.84
CA GLU A 63 -18.26 -9.41 13.59
C GLU A 63 -18.61 -9.22 12.11
N ILE A 64 -18.08 -8.15 11.48
CA ILE A 64 -18.27 -7.88 10.05
C ILE A 64 -17.63 -8.98 9.20
N ALA A 65 -16.38 -9.36 9.49
CA ALA A 65 -15.64 -10.38 8.76
C ALA A 65 -16.33 -11.76 8.82
N ALA A 66 -16.76 -12.18 10.02
CA ALA A 66 -17.46 -13.44 10.22
C ALA A 66 -18.85 -13.42 9.57
N ALA A 67 -19.61 -12.33 9.72
CA ALA A 67 -20.91 -12.21 9.09
C ALA A 67 -20.81 -12.19 7.55
N ALA A 68 -19.80 -11.52 6.98
CA ALA A 68 -19.49 -11.52 5.55
C ALA A 68 -19.19 -12.93 5.03
N LEU A 69 -18.32 -13.67 5.72
CA LEU A 69 -17.98 -15.05 5.35
C LEU A 69 -19.20 -15.99 5.43
N MET A 70 -20.07 -15.79 6.42
CA MET A 70 -21.34 -16.53 6.54
C MET A 70 -22.40 -16.13 5.51
N ALA A 71 -22.40 -14.90 5.00
CA ALA A 71 -23.26 -14.49 3.90
C ALA A 71 -22.80 -15.10 2.57
N MET A 72 -21.49 -15.12 2.29
CA MET A 72 -20.94 -15.80 1.11
C MET A 72 -21.11 -17.33 1.16
N PHE A 73 -21.05 -17.96 2.33
CA PHE A 73 -21.12 -19.42 2.45
C PHE A 73 -22.04 -19.89 3.60
N PRO A 74 -23.38 -19.68 3.49
CA PRO A 74 -24.34 -19.87 4.59
C PRO A 74 -24.52 -21.33 5.06
N THR A 75 -23.94 -22.30 4.36
CA THR A 75 -23.97 -23.73 4.71
C THR A 75 -22.65 -24.26 5.28
N ARG A 76 -21.62 -23.41 5.43
CA ARG A 76 -20.28 -23.82 5.87
C ARG A 76 -20.00 -23.63 7.35
N PHE A 77 -20.77 -22.81 8.04
CA PHE A 77 -20.40 -22.38 9.39
C PHE A 77 -21.50 -22.67 10.40
N GLU A 78 -21.08 -23.14 11.57
CA GLU A 78 -21.96 -23.22 12.74
C GLU A 78 -22.30 -21.79 13.24
N PRO A 79 -23.42 -21.59 13.97
CA PRO A 79 -23.71 -20.32 14.61
C PRO A 79 -22.62 -19.92 15.61
N LEU A 80 -22.25 -18.64 15.62
CA LEU A 80 -21.25 -18.09 16.54
C LEU A 80 -21.73 -18.15 18.00
N GLU A 81 -20.85 -18.57 18.92
CA GLU A 81 -21.12 -18.68 20.36
C GLU A 81 -20.25 -17.68 21.15
N GLY A 82 -20.86 -16.71 21.85
CA GLY A 82 -20.13 -15.71 22.65
C GLY A 82 -19.52 -14.56 21.82
N PRO A 83 -18.72 -13.65 22.43
CA PRO A 83 -18.03 -12.57 21.73
C PRO A 83 -16.84 -13.08 20.89
N LEU A 84 -16.45 -12.30 19.87
CA LEU A 84 -15.28 -12.57 19.03
C LEU A 84 -14.09 -11.71 19.45
N SER A 85 -12.92 -12.32 19.53
CA SER A 85 -11.62 -11.63 19.65
C SER A 85 -10.50 -12.56 19.20
N ASP A 86 -9.45 -12.01 18.62
CA ASP A 86 -8.23 -12.71 18.22
C ASP A 86 -6.97 -12.00 18.78
N ALA A 87 -5.80 -12.23 18.18
CA ALA A 87 -4.56 -11.55 18.55
C ALA A 87 -4.49 -10.07 18.11
N SER A 88 -5.29 -9.69 17.10
CA SER A 88 -5.31 -8.37 16.46
C SER A 88 -6.38 -7.44 17.01
N THR A 89 -7.38 -7.95 17.74
CA THR A 89 -8.37 -7.14 18.45
C THR A 89 -7.69 -6.10 19.35
N PRO A 90 -8.11 -4.80 19.32
CA PRO A 90 -7.62 -3.77 20.24
C PRO A 90 -7.73 -4.19 21.72
N ARG A 91 -6.66 -3.99 22.50
CA ARG A 91 -6.58 -4.35 23.92
C ARG A 91 -6.08 -3.19 24.76
N HIS A 92 -6.65 -3.04 25.95
CA HIS A 92 -6.11 -2.19 27.00
C HIS A 92 -5.19 -3.03 27.89
N ASN A 93 -3.89 -2.77 27.86
CA ASN A 93 -2.99 -3.21 28.94
C ASN A 93 -3.25 -2.29 30.14
N PRO A 94 -3.72 -2.77 31.29
CA PRO A 94 -3.79 -1.92 32.48
C PRO A 94 -2.37 -1.53 32.90
N PRO A 95 -2.14 -0.29 33.38
CA PRO A 95 -0.82 0.13 33.83
C PRO A 95 -0.32 -0.82 34.94
N PRO A 96 0.99 -1.12 34.99
CA PRO A 96 1.53 -2.01 36.01
C PRO A 96 1.18 -1.47 37.41
N PRO A 97 0.78 -2.34 38.36
CA PRO A 97 0.35 -1.87 39.67
C PRO A 97 1.49 -1.09 40.33
N PRO A 98 1.22 0.12 40.86
CA PRO A 98 2.26 1.02 41.33
C PRO A 98 3.11 0.34 42.40
N GLU A 99 4.45 0.40 42.23
CA GLU A 99 5.38 -0.37 43.04
C GLU A 99 5.09 -0.23 44.54
N THR A 100 4.64 -1.32 45.16
CA THR A 100 4.23 -1.32 46.57
C THR A 100 5.46 -1.28 47.49
N SER A 101 6.04 -0.08 47.62
CA SER A 101 6.93 0.38 48.67
C SER A 101 7.92 -0.67 49.19
N LEU A 102 9.14 -0.67 48.65
CA LEU A 102 10.27 -1.39 49.27
C LEU A 102 10.34 -1.03 50.77
N PRO A 103 10.50 -2.03 51.67
CA PRO A 103 10.50 -1.79 53.11
C PRO A 103 11.67 -0.89 53.52
N PRO A 104 11.47 0.03 54.49
CA PRO A 104 12.41 1.12 54.74
C PRO A 104 13.76 0.64 55.24
N ILE A 105 14.84 1.10 54.58
CA ILE A 105 16.22 0.85 54.97
C ILE A 105 16.50 1.52 56.33
N PRO A 106 16.97 0.79 57.35
CA PRO A 106 17.28 1.37 58.66
C PRO A 106 18.58 2.19 58.63
N VAL A 107 18.53 3.43 59.10
CA VAL A 107 19.67 4.38 59.09
C VAL A 107 20.56 4.21 60.34
N GLY A 108 21.88 4.06 60.14
CA GLY A 108 22.87 4.14 61.22
C GLY A 108 24.33 3.94 60.76
N GLY A 109 25.17 4.98 60.89
CA GLY A 109 26.63 4.89 60.79
C GLY A 109 27.29 4.67 62.17
N PRO A 110 28.60 4.97 62.39
CA PRO A 110 29.61 5.56 61.48
C PRO A 110 30.87 4.66 61.29
N PRO A 111 31.87 5.03 60.43
CA PRO A 111 33.00 4.16 60.08
C PRO A 111 34.26 4.32 60.97
N ALA A 112 35.03 3.23 61.11
CA ALA A 112 36.39 3.16 61.69
C ALA A 112 37.14 1.90 61.14
N PRO A 113 38.45 1.66 61.38
CA PRO A 113 39.47 1.74 60.33
C PRO A 113 40.13 0.39 59.94
N PRO A 114 40.94 0.35 58.85
CA PRO A 114 41.43 -0.89 58.24
C PRO A 114 42.70 -1.48 58.89
N VAL A 115 42.91 -2.79 58.73
CA VAL A 115 44.14 -3.52 59.10
C VAL A 115 44.39 -4.67 58.11
N GLY A 116 45.64 -4.85 57.63
CA GLY A 116 46.14 -6.16 57.17
C GLY A 116 46.39 -6.37 55.66
N ALA A 117 47.41 -5.72 55.10
CA ALA A 117 48.20 -6.23 53.96
C ALA A 117 49.31 -7.21 54.48
N PRO A 118 50.25 -7.77 53.66
CA PRO A 118 50.50 -7.71 52.20
C PRO A 118 50.50 -9.14 51.58
N ALA A 119 51.09 -9.54 50.43
CA ALA A 119 51.97 -9.00 49.35
C ALA A 119 51.74 -9.89 48.09
N VAL A 120 52.29 -9.74 46.86
CA VAL A 120 53.27 -8.90 46.11
C VAL A 120 52.77 -8.89 44.63
N SER A 121 53.29 -8.22 43.58
CA SER A 121 54.43 -7.29 43.28
C SER A 121 53.99 -6.33 42.13
N ALA A 122 54.72 -5.31 41.65
CA ALA A 122 55.92 -5.26 40.78
C ALA A 122 55.91 -6.27 39.61
N THR A 123 56.16 -5.93 38.34
CA THR A 123 56.87 -4.75 37.74
C THR A 123 56.34 -4.38 36.34
N ASP A 124 56.47 -3.18 35.73
CA ASP A 124 56.69 -1.79 36.18
C ASP A 124 56.56 -0.79 34.98
N ALA A 125 56.09 0.44 35.25
CA ALA A 125 56.53 1.77 34.73
C ALA A 125 56.48 2.22 33.24
N GLU A 126 55.82 3.39 33.03
CA GLU A 126 56.12 4.56 32.12
C GLU A 126 56.18 4.31 30.58
N SER A 127 55.87 5.23 29.65
CA SER A 127 55.61 6.70 29.55
C SER A 127 54.60 6.94 28.39
N ALA A 128 53.68 7.92 28.35
CA ALA A 128 53.78 9.40 28.30
C ALA A 128 54.30 10.02 26.98
N GLU A 129 53.59 11.05 26.46
CA GLU A 129 53.88 11.89 25.25
C GLU A 129 53.77 11.17 23.88
N SER A 130 53.41 11.79 22.74
CA SER A 130 52.74 13.08 22.40
C SER A 130 52.24 13.04 20.93
N ASP A 131 51.87 14.20 20.36
CA ASP A 131 51.64 14.56 18.94
C ASP A 131 52.39 13.69 17.87
N ASP A 132 51.93 13.53 16.62
CA ASP A 132 51.64 14.64 15.68
C ASP A 132 51.00 14.20 14.34
N SER A 133 50.51 15.20 13.58
CA SER A 133 50.39 15.29 12.11
C SER A 133 49.38 14.44 11.29
N GLU A 134 48.75 15.14 10.33
CA GLU A 134 48.00 14.61 9.18
C GLU A 134 48.94 14.04 8.10
N VAL A 135 48.52 12.99 7.38
CA VAL A 135 49.08 12.66 6.05
C VAL A 135 47.97 12.20 5.09
N PHE A 136 47.80 12.94 4.00
CA PHE A 136 47.14 12.45 2.78
C PHE A 136 48.12 11.58 2.01
N GLU A 137 47.77 10.33 1.68
CA GLU A 137 48.42 9.59 0.58
C GLU A 137 47.44 9.34 -0.56
N THR A 138 47.58 10.14 -1.61
CA THR A 138 47.10 9.81 -2.96
C THR A 138 47.98 8.74 -3.57
N LEU A 139 47.40 7.69 -4.15
CA LEU A 139 48.10 6.79 -5.06
C LEU A 139 47.42 6.74 -6.43
N ASP A 140 48.22 6.41 -7.43
CA ASP A 140 48.16 7.00 -8.76
C ASP A 140 47.85 6.00 -9.88
N GLU A 141 47.62 6.53 -11.08
CA GLU A 141 47.19 5.86 -12.30
C GLU A 141 47.96 4.57 -12.70
N SER A 142 47.25 3.60 -13.29
CA SER A 142 47.74 3.00 -14.55
C SER A 142 46.67 2.28 -15.38
N SER A 143 46.25 2.92 -16.47
CA SER A 143 46.24 2.40 -17.86
C SER A 143 45.72 0.98 -18.17
N VAL A 144 44.64 0.91 -18.97
CA VAL A 144 44.69 0.37 -20.35
C VAL A 144 43.78 1.23 -21.25
N VAL A 145 44.24 1.59 -22.46
CA VAL A 145 43.45 2.29 -23.49
C VAL A 145 43.02 1.31 -24.59
N GLY A 146 41.82 1.48 -25.14
CA GLY A 146 41.28 0.66 -26.23
C GLY A 146 40.32 1.42 -27.15
N GLU A 147 40.85 2.29 -28.01
CA GLU A 147 40.08 2.90 -29.10
C GLU A 147 39.80 1.89 -30.23
N VAL A 148 38.58 1.92 -30.78
CA VAL A 148 38.26 1.35 -32.09
C VAL A 148 37.36 2.34 -32.83
N TYR A 149 37.74 2.75 -34.04
CA TYR A 149 36.98 3.72 -34.84
C TYR A 149 36.03 3.04 -35.85
N LEU A 150 34.82 3.59 -35.89
CA LEU A 150 33.82 3.69 -36.97
C LEU A 150 33.99 2.88 -38.27
N GLY A 151 32.87 2.32 -38.72
CA GLY A 151 32.53 2.16 -40.13
C GLY A 151 31.03 2.35 -40.32
N ASP A 152 30.63 3.35 -41.11
CA ASP A 152 29.23 3.63 -41.47
C ASP A 152 28.76 2.69 -42.60
N GLU A 153 27.49 2.26 -42.59
CA GLU A 153 26.64 2.15 -43.79
C GLU A 153 25.16 1.91 -43.43
N GLU A 154 24.28 2.25 -44.38
CA GLU A 154 22.88 2.71 -44.26
C GLU A 154 21.79 1.67 -43.89
N ASP A 155 20.64 2.23 -43.48
CA ASP A 155 19.25 1.77 -43.70
C ASP A 155 18.60 0.54 -42.99
N SER A 156 17.43 0.87 -42.42
CA SER A 156 16.13 0.14 -42.48
C SER A 156 15.68 -0.88 -41.40
N GLU A 157 14.54 -0.50 -40.80
CA GLU A 157 13.39 -1.33 -40.37
C GLU A 157 13.45 -2.34 -39.20
N ALA A 158 12.22 -2.65 -38.72
CA ALA A 158 11.80 -3.71 -37.81
C ALA A 158 12.22 -3.67 -36.32
N PHE A 159 11.22 -3.45 -35.46
CA PHE A 159 11.15 -4.08 -34.14
C PHE A 159 11.16 -5.61 -34.32
N GLU A 160 12.25 -6.30 -33.96
CA GLU A 160 12.21 -7.75 -33.70
C GLU A 160 12.13 -8.02 -32.18
N THR A 161 11.20 -8.89 -31.80
CA THR A 161 10.91 -9.22 -30.40
C THR A 161 11.94 -10.21 -29.85
N LEU A 162 12.61 -9.87 -28.75
CA LEU A 162 13.54 -10.75 -28.06
C LEU A 162 12.82 -11.92 -27.36
N ASP A 163 12.85 -13.09 -27.98
CA ASP A 163 12.68 -14.40 -27.35
C ASP A 163 13.96 -15.25 -27.58
N GLU A 164 14.03 -16.40 -26.90
CA GLU A 164 15.00 -17.48 -27.08
C GLU A 164 16.47 -17.30 -26.63
N SER A 165 16.64 -17.44 -25.30
CA SER A 165 17.40 -18.59 -24.71
C SER A 165 18.89 -18.50 -24.34
N SER A 166 19.32 -19.49 -23.54
CA SER A 166 20.67 -19.77 -23.02
C SER A 166 21.21 -18.79 -21.95
N VAL A 167 22.03 -19.19 -20.98
CA VAL A 167 22.75 -20.47 -20.78
C VAL A 167 22.35 -21.15 -19.46
N VAL A 168 22.33 -22.49 -19.44
CA VAL A 168 22.16 -23.28 -18.21
C VAL A 168 23.51 -23.54 -17.56
N GLY A 169 23.66 -23.15 -16.29
CA GLY A 169 24.76 -23.57 -15.42
C GLY A 169 24.24 -24.46 -14.30
N GLU A 170 24.42 -25.78 -14.40
CA GLU A 170 24.14 -26.69 -13.28
C GLU A 170 25.27 -26.60 -12.24
N VAL A 171 24.94 -26.23 -11.00
CA VAL A 171 25.85 -26.30 -9.85
C VAL A 171 25.16 -27.08 -8.74
N TYR A 172 25.63 -28.30 -8.51
CA TYR A 172 25.33 -29.05 -7.29
C TYR A 172 26.33 -28.63 -6.21
N LEU A 173 25.84 -28.28 -5.02
CA LEU A 173 26.62 -28.27 -3.78
C LEU A 173 25.80 -28.93 -2.67
N ASN A 174 26.49 -29.41 -1.63
CA ASN A 174 25.98 -30.43 -0.70
C ASN A 174 25.23 -29.86 0.51
N GLU A 175 24.60 -30.79 1.25
CA GLU A 175 24.13 -30.63 2.62
C GLU A 175 25.30 -30.60 3.64
N GLU A 176 24.93 -30.44 4.92
CA GLU A 176 25.74 -30.53 6.16
C GLU A 176 26.59 -29.30 6.56
N GLU A 177 26.08 -28.62 7.61
CA GLU A 177 26.78 -28.12 8.84
C GLU A 177 28.07 -27.27 8.68
N ASP A 178 28.23 -26.15 9.38
CA ASP A 178 28.22 -26.09 10.85
C ASP A 178 27.80 -24.72 11.43
N SER A 179 27.74 -24.63 12.76
CA SER A 179 27.24 -23.47 13.52
C SER A 179 28.31 -22.45 13.94
N GLU A 180 28.04 -21.15 13.78
CA GLU A 180 28.73 -20.09 14.53
C GLU A 180 27.76 -19.09 15.20
N VAL A 181 28.05 -18.87 16.47
CA VAL A 181 27.53 -17.95 17.51
C VAL A 181 26.71 -16.74 17.04
N PHE A 182 25.51 -16.57 17.63
CA PHE A 182 24.81 -15.28 17.71
C PHE A 182 25.53 -14.33 18.68
N GLU A 183 25.91 -13.14 18.21
CA GLU A 183 26.08 -11.95 19.07
C GLU A 183 25.08 -10.86 18.63
N THR A 184 24.64 -10.03 19.58
CA THR A 184 23.44 -9.17 19.48
C THR A 184 23.74 -7.76 19.00
N LEU A 185 23.05 -7.30 17.94
CA LEU A 185 22.82 -5.92 17.49
C LEU A 185 21.68 -5.98 16.42
N ASP A 186 20.76 -5.03 16.27
CA ASP A 186 20.24 -4.01 17.19
C ASP A 186 18.79 -3.65 16.75
N GLU A 187 18.04 -2.90 17.56
CA GLU A 187 16.61 -2.63 17.33
C GLU A 187 16.36 -1.52 16.29
N SER A 188 15.96 -1.88 15.05
CA SER A 188 15.42 -0.91 14.08
C SER A 188 14.57 -1.55 12.97
N SER A 189 13.30 -1.86 13.25
CA SER A 189 12.28 -2.15 12.23
C SER A 189 11.09 -1.22 12.42
N VAL A 190 11.21 0.01 11.92
CA VAL A 190 10.20 1.07 12.13
C VAL A 190 9.02 0.91 11.18
N VAL A 191 8.11 0.01 11.56
CA VAL A 191 6.68 0.24 11.43
C VAL A 191 6.22 0.69 12.82
N GLY A 192 5.38 1.73 12.91
CA GLY A 192 5.05 2.40 14.17
C GLY A 192 4.56 1.44 15.27
N GLU A 193 5.02 1.67 16.50
CA GLU A 193 4.56 0.96 17.69
C GLU A 193 3.63 1.87 18.52
N VAL A 194 2.35 1.50 18.63
CA VAL A 194 1.42 2.17 19.56
C VAL A 194 1.88 2.02 21.02
N TYR A 195 2.55 3.05 21.53
CA TYR A 195 2.51 3.40 22.95
C TYR A 195 1.50 4.52 23.14
N LEU A 196 0.39 4.22 23.81
CA LEU A 196 -0.50 5.24 24.38
C LEU A 196 0.14 5.78 25.67
N ASP A 197 1.20 6.57 25.54
CA ASP A 197 1.80 7.28 26.67
C ASP A 197 0.87 8.41 27.12
N GLU A 198 0.15 8.17 28.22
CA GLU A 198 -0.83 9.09 28.81
C GLU A 198 -0.15 10.26 29.55
N GLU A 199 0.28 11.30 28.82
CA GLU A 199 0.26 12.66 29.35
C GLU A 199 -0.71 13.55 28.54
N GLU A 200 -1.77 14.05 29.22
CA GLU A 200 -2.84 14.94 28.73
C GLU A 200 -3.98 14.37 27.84
N ALA A 201 -4.21 13.05 27.82
CA ALA A 201 -5.34 12.41 27.12
C ALA A 201 -6.76 12.58 27.76
N ASP A 202 -7.10 13.79 28.26
CA ASP A 202 -8.41 14.09 28.91
C ASP A 202 -9.46 14.66 27.92
N THR A 203 -9.18 14.64 26.62
CA THR A 203 -10.13 14.97 25.54
C THR A 203 -10.56 13.73 24.76
N PRO A 204 -11.87 13.46 24.60
CA PRO A 204 -12.32 12.37 23.73
C PRO A 204 -11.98 12.67 22.27
N LEU A 205 -11.40 11.68 21.58
CA LEU A 205 -11.09 11.74 20.15
C LEU A 205 -12.38 12.00 19.34
N ALA A 206 -12.55 13.26 18.92
CA ALA A 206 -13.72 13.69 18.19
C ALA A 206 -13.62 13.24 16.72
N LEU A 207 -14.40 12.22 16.36
CA LEU A 207 -14.58 11.83 14.97
C LEU A 207 -15.47 12.86 14.26
N ASP A 208 -15.04 13.34 13.11
CA ASP A 208 -15.78 14.27 12.26
C ASP A 208 -16.99 13.59 11.57
N GLU A 209 -17.68 14.30 10.68
CA GLU A 209 -18.82 13.75 9.93
C GLU A 209 -18.44 12.70 8.85
N THR A 210 -17.17 12.60 8.44
CA THR A 210 -16.64 11.52 7.58
C THR A 210 -16.07 10.32 8.37
N GLY A 211 -16.09 10.38 9.70
CA GLY A 211 -15.66 9.30 10.58
C GLY A 211 -14.15 9.29 10.85
N GLU A 212 -13.48 10.41 10.55
CA GLU A 212 -12.04 10.60 10.70
C GLU A 212 -11.75 11.33 12.01
N VAL A 213 -10.67 10.94 12.69
CA VAL A 213 -10.20 11.67 13.88
C VAL A 213 -9.85 13.09 13.45
N ALA A 214 -10.44 14.11 14.09
CA ALA A 214 -10.07 15.49 13.86
C ALA A 214 -8.55 15.64 14.05
N ILE A 215 -7.83 15.96 12.96
CA ILE A 215 -6.38 15.81 12.89
C ILE A 215 -5.71 16.86 13.79
N VAL A 216 -5.23 16.40 14.95
CA VAL A 216 -4.43 17.19 15.89
C VAL A 216 -2.96 16.72 15.90
N ASN A 217 -2.69 15.43 15.62
CA ASN A 217 -1.35 14.86 15.42
C ASN A 217 -1.24 14.15 14.07
N ALA A 218 -0.02 14.10 13.51
CA ALA A 218 0.29 13.47 12.23
C ALA A 218 0.49 11.93 12.31
N GLU A 219 0.60 11.39 13.52
CA GLU A 219 0.98 10.00 13.84
C GLU A 219 -0.24 9.05 13.86
N ALA A 220 -1.18 9.24 12.93
CA ALA A 220 -2.41 8.46 12.86
C ALA A 220 -2.15 7.07 12.24
N GLU A 221 -1.74 6.11 13.08
CA GLU A 221 -1.45 4.72 12.68
C GLU A 221 -2.66 3.97 12.09
N ALA A 222 -2.37 2.87 11.41
CA ALA A 222 -3.38 1.99 10.83
C ALA A 222 -4.23 1.29 11.92
N PRO A 223 -5.52 1.00 11.67
CA PRO A 223 -6.36 0.23 12.58
C PRO A 223 -5.70 -1.11 12.97
N ALA A 224 -5.66 -1.43 14.28
CA ALA A 224 -4.99 -2.61 14.83
C ALA A 224 -5.18 -3.92 14.02
N GLY A 225 -4.08 -4.47 13.51
CA GLY A 225 -4.06 -5.71 12.72
C GLY A 225 -4.80 -5.65 11.38
N PHE A 226 -5.07 -4.45 10.84
CA PHE A 226 -5.43 -4.29 9.43
C PHE A 226 -4.16 -4.24 8.57
N VAL A 227 -3.95 -5.28 7.78
CA VAL A 227 -2.85 -5.39 6.81
C VAL A 227 -3.40 -5.06 5.42
N SER A 228 -3.01 -3.91 4.87
CA SER A 228 -3.52 -3.40 3.59
C SER A 228 -2.95 -4.17 2.41
N ALA A 229 -3.81 -4.84 1.64
CA ALA A 229 -3.39 -5.71 0.54
C ALA A 229 -2.86 -4.97 -0.71
N LEU A 230 -3.05 -3.65 -0.75
CA LEU A 230 -2.48 -2.73 -1.74
C LEU A 230 -1.32 -1.89 -1.19
N ASP A 231 -0.94 -2.08 0.07
CA ASP A 231 0.24 -1.43 0.63
C ASP A 231 1.47 -2.34 0.42
N ASP A 232 2.46 -1.83 -0.30
CA ASP A 232 3.67 -2.56 -0.65
C ASP A 232 4.60 -2.80 0.56
N THR A 233 4.35 -2.14 1.70
CA THR A 233 5.15 -2.27 2.93
C THR A 233 4.54 -3.25 3.94
N ALA A 234 3.35 -3.79 3.67
CA ALA A 234 2.56 -4.52 4.63
C ALA A 234 2.93 -6.02 4.69
N GLU A 235 3.50 -6.46 5.81
CA GLU A 235 3.75 -7.90 6.06
C GLU A 235 2.46 -8.62 6.48
N PHE A 236 2.19 -9.75 5.84
CA PHE A 236 0.88 -10.43 5.91
C PHE A 236 1.01 -11.83 6.50
N ASP A 237 0.55 -12.03 7.74
CA ASP A 237 0.62 -13.35 8.36
C ASP A 237 -0.45 -14.30 7.81
N VAL A 238 -0.03 -15.32 7.06
CA VAL A 238 -0.91 -16.40 6.61
C VAL A 238 -0.96 -17.48 7.71
N PRO A 239 -2.14 -17.89 8.21
CA PRO A 239 -2.23 -18.85 9.31
C PRO A 239 -1.61 -20.20 8.93
N GLN A 240 -0.83 -20.78 9.85
CA GLN A 240 -0.10 -22.03 9.58
C GLN A 240 -1.05 -23.19 9.31
N VAL A 241 -1.08 -23.66 8.06
CA VAL A 241 -1.87 -24.82 7.63
C VAL A 241 -1.35 -26.08 8.34
N ARG A 242 -2.09 -26.54 9.36
CA ARG A 242 -1.72 -27.76 10.10
C ARG A 242 -1.97 -28.99 9.25
N ALA A 243 -1.07 -29.97 9.34
CA ALA A 243 -1.20 -31.26 8.64
C ALA A 243 -2.16 -32.22 9.38
N GLN A 244 -3.46 -31.89 9.44
CA GLN A 244 -4.49 -32.76 10.03
C GLN A 244 -5.67 -33.06 9.09
N GLN A 245 -6.61 -33.89 9.56
CA GLN A 245 -7.47 -34.70 8.69
C GLN A 245 -8.69 -33.97 8.11
N GLY A 246 -8.49 -33.14 7.09
CA GLY A 246 -9.43 -32.97 5.98
C GLY A 246 -10.91 -32.83 6.38
N VAL A 247 -11.32 -31.61 6.74
CA VAL A 247 -12.56 -31.35 7.49
C VAL A 247 -13.83 -31.55 6.64
N SER A 248 -14.97 -31.75 7.31
CA SER A 248 -16.32 -31.81 6.73
C SER A 248 -17.20 -30.68 7.26
N TRP A 249 -17.82 -29.90 6.37
CA TRP A 249 -18.73 -28.79 6.70
C TRP A 249 -20.01 -29.26 7.44
N PRO A 250 -20.60 -28.42 8.32
CA PRO A 250 -20.13 -27.10 8.73
C PRO A 250 -18.94 -27.16 9.71
N VAL A 251 -18.28 -26.03 9.92
CA VAL A 251 -17.17 -25.85 10.87
C VAL A 251 -17.45 -24.69 11.82
N ARG A 252 -16.75 -24.65 12.96
CA ARG A 252 -16.74 -23.49 13.86
C ARG A 252 -15.98 -22.33 13.23
N LEU A 253 -16.59 -21.15 13.22
CA LEU A 253 -16.00 -19.92 12.69
C LEU A 253 -15.29 -19.10 13.80
N ASP A 254 -15.53 -19.43 15.06
CA ASP A 254 -14.88 -18.86 16.24
C ASP A 254 -13.55 -19.55 16.61
N GLU A 255 -13.06 -20.48 15.78
CA GLU A 255 -11.69 -21.01 15.90
C GLU A 255 -10.67 -19.93 15.50
N PRO A 256 -9.54 -19.74 16.22
CA PRO A 256 -8.62 -18.61 15.99
C PRO A 256 -8.09 -18.51 14.56
N GLU A 257 -7.74 -19.65 13.95
CA GLU A 257 -7.29 -19.72 12.57
C GLU A 257 -8.39 -19.29 11.57
N MET A 258 -9.66 -19.61 11.87
CA MET A 258 -10.82 -19.24 11.06
C MET A 258 -11.19 -17.76 11.23
N LEU A 259 -11.08 -17.19 12.43
CA LEU A 259 -11.28 -15.74 12.68
C LEU A 259 -10.23 -14.90 11.97
N HIS A 260 -8.95 -15.28 12.08
CA HIS A 260 -7.86 -14.63 11.35
C HIS A 260 -8.05 -14.78 9.83
N GLY A 261 -8.50 -15.95 9.37
CA GLY A 261 -8.90 -16.18 7.98
C GLY A 261 -10.03 -15.25 7.51
N ALA A 262 -11.04 -15.01 8.34
CA ALA A 262 -12.12 -14.07 8.04
C ALA A 262 -11.61 -12.62 7.98
N ARG A 263 -10.77 -12.20 8.94
CA ARG A 263 -10.14 -10.86 8.98
C ARG A 263 -9.33 -10.59 7.71
N VAL A 264 -8.52 -11.55 7.28
CA VAL A 264 -7.78 -11.51 6.02
C VAL A 264 -8.71 -11.30 4.81
N LEU A 265 -9.81 -12.06 4.71
CA LEU A 265 -10.71 -11.91 3.57
C LEU A 265 -11.40 -10.55 3.58
N LEU A 266 -11.78 -10.03 4.75
CA LEU A 266 -12.33 -8.68 4.87
C LEU A 266 -11.32 -7.62 4.43
N ALA A 267 -10.02 -7.77 4.73
CA ALA A 267 -8.98 -6.87 4.25
C ALA A 267 -8.94 -6.83 2.71
N VAL A 268 -8.86 -7.98 2.06
CA VAL A 268 -8.86 -8.08 0.58
C VAL A 268 -10.15 -7.54 -0.05
N LEU A 269 -11.30 -7.68 0.62
CA LEU A 269 -12.56 -7.08 0.17
C LEU A 269 -12.57 -5.54 0.32
N LEU A 270 -12.04 -5.00 1.42
CA LEU A 270 -11.86 -3.57 1.64
C LEU A 270 -10.91 -2.98 0.59
N ASP A 271 -9.75 -3.61 0.37
CA ASP A 271 -8.75 -3.14 -0.58
C ASP A 271 -9.20 -3.27 -2.03
N ASN A 272 -9.97 -4.30 -2.38
CA ASN A 272 -10.63 -4.36 -3.68
C ASN A 272 -11.62 -3.20 -3.88
N ASP A 273 -12.34 -2.79 -2.83
CA ASP A 273 -13.31 -1.69 -2.90
C ASP A 273 -12.67 -0.29 -2.91
N ARG A 274 -11.45 -0.15 -2.34
CA ARG A 274 -10.62 1.04 -2.45
C ARG A 274 -10.29 1.39 -3.89
N LEU A 275 -10.05 0.38 -4.75
CA LEU A 275 -9.78 0.57 -6.18
C LEU A 275 -10.95 1.26 -6.90
N PRO A 276 -10.69 2.01 -7.99
CA PRO A 276 -11.72 2.50 -8.89
C PRO A 276 -12.60 1.36 -9.42
N LEU A 277 -13.87 1.64 -9.71
CA LEU A 277 -14.88 0.62 -10.01
C LEU A 277 -14.55 -0.26 -11.23
N SER A 278 -13.93 0.29 -12.29
CA SER A 278 -13.55 -0.55 -13.45
C SER A 278 -12.28 -1.37 -13.22
N SER A 279 -11.54 -1.04 -12.15
CA SER A 279 -10.31 -1.68 -11.70
C SER A 279 -10.54 -2.64 -10.52
N GLN A 280 -11.79 -2.97 -10.15
CA GLN A 280 -12.12 -3.97 -9.12
C GLN A 280 -12.19 -5.41 -9.69
N LEU A 281 -11.90 -6.41 -8.85
CA LEU A 281 -12.32 -7.80 -9.07
C LEU A 281 -13.85 -7.88 -9.01
N ASP A 282 -14.45 -8.70 -9.89
CA ASP A 282 -15.90 -8.89 -9.90
C ASP A 282 -16.41 -9.86 -8.81
N VAL A 283 -17.72 -9.95 -8.65
CA VAL A 283 -18.39 -10.79 -7.65
C VAL A 283 -18.01 -12.27 -7.79
N ALA A 284 -17.91 -12.80 -9.01
CA ALA A 284 -17.56 -14.20 -9.23
C ALA A 284 -16.07 -14.43 -8.99
N GLU A 285 -15.21 -13.51 -9.43
CA GLU A 285 -13.77 -13.54 -9.15
C GLU A 285 -13.46 -13.53 -7.65
N LEU A 286 -14.14 -12.66 -6.89
CA LEU A 286 -14.06 -12.61 -5.43
C LEU A 286 -14.65 -13.86 -4.77
N LEU A 287 -15.72 -14.46 -5.32
CA LEU A 287 -16.27 -15.71 -4.82
C LEU A 287 -15.34 -16.91 -5.09
N VAL A 288 -14.63 -16.99 -6.23
CA VAL A 288 -13.56 -17.99 -6.44
C VAL A 288 -12.48 -17.84 -5.37
N ALA A 289 -12.04 -16.60 -5.14
CA ALA A 289 -10.97 -16.29 -4.19
C ALA A 289 -11.36 -16.63 -2.74
N ALA A 290 -12.53 -16.15 -2.30
CA ALA A 290 -13.11 -16.45 -1.00
C ALA A 290 -13.39 -17.95 -0.82
N ASP A 291 -13.85 -18.66 -1.85
CA ASP A 291 -14.13 -20.10 -1.79
C ASP A 291 -12.86 -20.89 -1.50
N LEU A 292 -11.80 -20.65 -2.28
CA LEU A 292 -10.53 -21.37 -2.14
C LEU A 292 -9.85 -21.02 -0.81
N TRP A 293 -9.81 -19.74 -0.44
CA TRP A 293 -9.26 -19.29 0.85
C TRP A 293 -9.95 -19.96 2.04
N THR A 294 -11.29 -19.95 2.06
CA THR A 294 -12.10 -20.62 3.08
C THR A 294 -11.75 -22.10 3.22
N GLN A 295 -11.46 -22.78 2.11
CA GLN A 295 -11.08 -24.20 2.09
C GLN A 295 -9.62 -24.45 2.51
N ILE A 296 -8.71 -23.51 2.26
CA ILE A 296 -7.32 -23.55 2.74
C ILE A 296 -7.30 -23.46 4.27
N VAL A 297 -7.94 -22.42 4.83
CA VAL A 297 -7.96 -22.16 6.28
C VAL A 297 -8.65 -23.29 7.03
N ALA A 298 -9.83 -23.73 6.56
CA ALA A 298 -10.57 -24.86 7.14
C ALA A 298 -9.99 -26.26 6.79
N GLN A 299 -8.81 -26.34 6.17
CA GLN A 299 -8.09 -27.59 5.87
C GLN A 299 -8.99 -28.65 5.18
N ALA A 300 -9.71 -28.24 4.13
CA ALA A 300 -10.61 -29.11 3.38
C ALA A 300 -9.86 -30.18 2.55
N ARG A 301 -10.54 -31.28 2.17
CA ARG A 301 -9.92 -32.33 1.33
C ARG A 301 -9.87 -31.91 -0.14
N GLY A 302 -8.71 -32.04 -0.76
CA GLY A 302 -8.52 -31.86 -2.21
C GLY A 302 -8.33 -30.42 -2.67
N VAL A 303 -7.97 -29.50 -1.76
CA VAL A 303 -7.68 -28.08 -2.05
C VAL A 303 -6.66 -27.90 -3.19
N GLU A 304 -5.64 -28.75 -3.26
CA GLU A 304 -4.63 -28.77 -4.33
C GLU A 304 -5.25 -28.79 -5.75
N GLN A 305 -6.36 -29.51 -5.92
CA GLN A 305 -7.07 -29.63 -7.20
C GLN A 305 -7.98 -28.44 -7.51
N ARG A 306 -8.07 -27.48 -6.57
CA ARG A 306 -8.90 -26.26 -6.64
C ARG A 306 -8.07 -24.98 -6.72
N VAL A 307 -6.72 -25.08 -6.77
CA VAL A 307 -5.83 -23.94 -7.03
C VAL A 307 -5.82 -23.54 -8.52
N ASP A 308 -5.98 -24.52 -9.42
CA ASP A 308 -6.01 -24.36 -10.88
C ASP A 308 -6.88 -23.18 -11.38
N PRO A 309 -8.15 -23.01 -10.94
CA PRO A 309 -9.01 -21.88 -11.33
C PRO A 309 -8.42 -20.52 -10.93
N LEU A 310 -7.92 -20.38 -9.70
CA LEU A 310 -7.43 -19.09 -9.21
C LEU A 310 -6.03 -18.76 -9.75
N ALA A 311 -5.20 -19.77 -10.02
CA ALA A 311 -3.95 -19.59 -10.76
C ALA A 311 -4.22 -19.05 -12.19
N ARG A 312 -5.23 -19.58 -12.89
CA ARG A 312 -5.64 -19.07 -14.21
C ARG A 312 -6.20 -17.64 -14.14
N LEU A 313 -6.95 -17.32 -13.09
CA LEU A 313 -7.45 -15.96 -12.88
C LEU A 313 -6.28 -14.98 -12.67
N VAL A 314 -5.29 -15.32 -11.83
CA VAL A 314 -4.06 -14.54 -11.65
C VAL A 314 -3.30 -14.39 -12.97
N GLU A 315 -3.14 -15.46 -13.76
CA GLU A 315 -2.55 -15.40 -15.12
C GLU A 315 -3.33 -14.45 -16.04
N GLN A 316 -4.67 -14.50 -16.01
CA GLN A 316 -5.55 -13.65 -16.81
C GLN A 316 -5.46 -12.16 -16.42
N LYS A 317 -5.44 -11.85 -15.11
CA LYS A 317 -5.28 -10.47 -14.61
C LYS A 317 -3.89 -9.91 -14.94
N PHE A 318 -2.85 -10.72 -14.75
CA PHE A 318 -1.48 -10.34 -15.09
C PHE A 318 -1.34 -10.06 -16.60
N ALA A 319 -1.87 -10.93 -17.45
CA ALA A 319 -1.87 -10.74 -18.91
C ALA A 319 -2.76 -9.58 -19.39
N ALA A 320 -3.70 -9.10 -18.57
CA ALA A 320 -4.50 -7.91 -18.81
C ALA A 320 -3.83 -6.61 -18.31
N GLY A 321 -2.73 -6.71 -17.55
CA GLY A 321 -2.07 -5.57 -16.89
C GLY A 321 -2.74 -5.12 -15.58
N SER A 322 -3.72 -5.87 -15.06
CA SER A 322 -4.50 -5.52 -13.87
C SER A 322 -3.74 -5.80 -12.57
N PHE A 323 -2.59 -5.15 -12.38
CA PHE A 323 -1.61 -5.53 -11.36
C PHE A 323 -2.08 -5.34 -9.90
N GLY A 324 -2.93 -4.35 -9.62
CA GLY A 324 -3.58 -4.23 -8.30
C GLY A 324 -4.43 -5.46 -7.96
N GLN A 325 -5.18 -5.97 -8.94
CA GLN A 325 -5.97 -7.20 -8.80
C GLN A 325 -5.08 -8.44 -8.62
N VAL A 326 -3.92 -8.49 -9.29
CA VAL A 326 -2.92 -9.55 -9.06
C VAL A 326 -2.38 -9.51 -7.62
N LYS A 327 -2.05 -8.33 -7.08
CA LYS A 327 -1.60 -8.19 -5.68
C LYS A 327 -2.66 -8.70 -4.70
N LEU A 328 -3.91 -8.24 -4.84
CA LEU A 328 -5.07 -8.69 -4.03
C LEU A 328 -5.24 -10.21 -4.04
N LEU A 329 -5.19 -10.85 -5.22
CA LEU A 329 -5.37 -12.30 -5.32
C LEU A 329 -4.18 -13.11 -4.76
N LEU A 330 -2.95 -12.59 -4.86
CA LEU A 330 -1.75 -13.27 -4.34
C LEU A 330 -1.65 -13.20 -2.80
N GLN A 331 -2.29 -12.22 -2.15
CA GLN A 331 -2.33 -12.11 -0.69
C GLN A 331 -3.08 -13.29 -0.03
N LEU A 332 -4.13 -13.81 -0.68
CA LEU A 332 -4.94 -14.94 -0.19
C LEU A 332 -4.23 -16.32 -0.26
N PHE A 333 -2.90 -16.37 -0.37
CA PHE A 333 -2.14 -17.60 -0.54
C PHE A 333 -0.94 -17.75 0.43
N PRO A 334 -0.77 -18.93 1.06
CA PRO A 334 0.45 -19.24 1.80
C PRO A 334 1.64 -19.37 0.85
N ALA A 335 2.46 -18.32 0.80
CA ALA A 335 3.75 -18.27 0.14
C ALA A 335 4.84 -17.83 1.13
N ASN A 336 6.05 -18.37 1.01
CA ASN A 336 7.17 -17.94 1.86
C ASN A 336 7.58 -16.49 1.54
N ALA A 337 8.27 -15.82 2.48
CA ALA A 337 8.68 -14.42 2.34
C ALA A 337 9.42 -14.15 1.02
N GLU A 338 10.42 -14.99 0.68
CA GLU A 338 11.17 -14.92 -0.57
C GLU A 338 10.28 -14.95 -1.82
N THR A 339 9.28 -15.84 -1.89
CA THR A 339 8.34 -15.90 -3.03
C THR A 339 7.47 -14.66 -3.09
N ARG A 340 7.01 -14.12 -1.95
CA ARG A 340 6.21 -12.88 -1.91
C ARG A 340 7.03 -11.69 -2.40
N ILE A 341 8.25 -11.54 -1.89
CA ILE A 341 9.22 -10.51 -2.32
C ILE A 341 9.55 -10.64 -3.82
N SER A 342 9.76 -11.86 -4.31
CA SER A 342 9.98 -12.11 -5.75
C SER A 342 8.76 -11.79 -6.61
N ASN A 343 7.53 -12.00 -6.11
CA ASN A 343 6.30 -11.71 -6.84
C ASN A 343 6.04 -10.21 -6.89
N ASP A 344 6.12 -9.51 -5.75
CA ASP A 344 6.02 -8.04 -5.66
C ASP A 344 6.99 -7.36 -6.62
N ARG A 345 8.26 -7.79 -6.61
CA ARG A 345 9.28 -7.29 -7.54
C ARG A 345 8.92 -7.50 -9.00
N GLN A 346 8.45 -8.68 -9.40
CA GLN A 346 8.03 -8.88 -10.80
C GLN A 346 6.84 -8.00 -11.15
N ILE A 347 5.83 -7.91 -10.28
CA ILE A 347 4.64 -7.06 -10.50
C ILE A 347 5.03 -5.59 -10.64
N PHE A 348 5.95 -5.09 -9.81
CA PHE A 348 6.48 -3.73 -9.91
C PHE A 348 7.11 -3.44 -11.29
N TYR A 349 8.01 -4.30 -11.77
CA TYR A 349 8.66 -4.06 -13.08
C TYR A 349 7.65 -4.11 -14.22
N GLU A 350 6.69 -5.02 -14.18
CA GLU A 350 5.72 -5.20 -15.27
C GLU A 350 4.65 -4.07 -15.25
N ASP A 351 4.27 -3.57 -14.08
CA ASP A 351 3.47 -2.34 -13.93
C ASP A 351 4.21 -1.14 -14.50
N MET A 352 5.46 -0.89 -14.09
CA MET A 352 6.26 0.22 -14.63
C MET A 352 6.44 0.13 -16.15
N ILE A 353 6.68 -1.06 -16.70
CA ILE A 353 6.80 -1.28 -18.16
C ILE A 353 5.50 -0.88 -18.88
N LEU A 354 4.33 -1.34 -18.42
CA LEU A 354 3.06 -0.95 -19.04
C LEU A 354 2.78 0.54 -18.84
N ARG A 355 2.91 1.04 -17.60
CA ARG A 355 2.65 2.43 -17.20
C ARG A 355 3.45 3.44 -18.00
N MET A 356 4.75 3.19 -18.20
CA MET A 356 5.63 4.05 -19.00
C MET A 356 5.33 3.97 -20.50
N GLY A 357 4.91 2.80 -21.00
CA GLY A 357 4.62 2.53 -22.41
C GLY A 357 3.20 2.89 -22.89
N ILE A 358 2.26 3.17 -21.98
CA ILE A 358 0.87 3.49 -22.31
C ILE A 358 0.78 4.80 -23.14
N ARG A 359 0.06 4.71 -24.27
CA ARG A 359 -0.36 5.84 -25.14
C ARG A 359 -1.75 5.59 -25.71
N ARG A 360 -2.47 6.65 -26.12
CA ARG A 360 -3.79 6.53 -26.78
C ARG A 360 -3.65 5.90 -28.18
N ARG A 361 -4.34 4.77 -28.42
CA ARG A 361 -4.30 4.05 -29.71
C ARG A 361 -5.00 4.76 -30.89
N GLN A 362 -5.83 5.76 -30.60
CA GLN A 362 -6.60 6.54 -31.59
C GLN A 362 -6.67 7.98 -31.09
N ALA A 363 -5.93 8.90 -31.70
CA ALA A 363 -5.87 10.31 -31.27
C ALA A 363 -7.26 10.97 -31.27
N LEU A 364 -7.47 11.92 -30.37
CA LEU A 364 -8.68 12.74 -30.34
C LEU A 364 -8.74 13.69 -31.56
N SER A 365 -9.95 14.09 -31.96
CA SER A 365 -10.10 15.14 -32.97
C SER A 365 -9.70 16.50 -32.40
N GLY A 366 -9.11 17.37 -33.23
CA GLY A 366 -8.69 18.72 -32.81
C GLY A 366 -9.81 19.51 -32.14
N GLU A 367 -11.04 19.43 -32.67
CA GLU A 367 -12.23 20.07 -32.08
C GLU A 367 -12.50 19.62 -30.63
N VAL A 368 -12.25 18.35 -30.29
CA VAL A 368 -12.38 17.83 -28.91
C VAL A 368 -11.22 18.30 -28.04
N VAL A 369 -9.99 18.32 -28.58
CA VAL A 369 -8.79 18.78 -27.86
C VAL A 369 -8.88 20.28 -27.54
N ASP A 370 -9.22 21.11 -28.53
CA ASP A 370 -9.39 22.56 -28.39
C ASP A 370 -10.49 22.89 -27.37
N ALA A 371 -11.61 22.16 -27.40
CA ALA A 371 -12.70 22.33 -26.45
C ALA A 371 -12.31 21.92 -25.02
N ILE A 372 -11.58 20.80 -24.84
CA ILE A 372 -11.09 20.37 -23.53
C ILE A 372 -10.06 21.38 -22.98
N LYS A 373 -9.12 21.86 -23.80
CA LYS A 373 -8.14 22.88 -23.39
C LYS A 373 -8.83 24.19 -23.00
N ALA A 374 -9.82 24.65 -23.77
CA ALA A 374 -10.58 25.85 -23.45
C ALA A 374 -11.44 25.71 -22.18
N GLU A 375 -11.98 24.52 -21.90
CA GLU A 375 -12.69 24.25 -20.64
C GLU A 375 -11.72 24.16 -19.45
N LEU A 376 -10.54 23.52 -19.58
CA LEU A 376 -9.52 23.46 -18.53
C LEU A 376 -8.92 24.84 -18.20
N SER A 377 -8.53 25.66 -19.19
CA SER A 377 -8.03 27.03 -18.95
C SER A 377 -9.10 28.01 -18.44
N ALA A 378 -10.37 27.60 -18.40
CA ALA A 378 -11.46 28.36 -17.78
C ALA A 378 -11.88 27.82 -16.42
N GLU A 379 -11.39 26.63 -16.03
CA GLU A 379 -11.70 25.96 -14.78
C GLU A 379 -10.95 26.60 -13.62
N ARG A 380 -11.65 26.94 -12.54
CA ARG A 380 -11.09 27.61 -11.36
C ARG A 380 -11.83 27.19 -10.09
N LEU A 381 -11.12 26.84 -9.04
CA LEU A 381 -11.74 26.37 -7.80
C LEU A 381 -12.43 27.52 -7.06
N SER A 382 -13.54 27.22 -6.38
CA SER A 382 -14.13 28.14 -5.41
C SER A 382 -14.80 27.38 -4.27
N GLU A 383 -14.90 28.04 -3.11
CA GLU A 383 -15.33 27.43 -1.84
C GLU A 383 -16.71 26.75 -1.90
N GLU A 384 -17.66 27.34 -2.64
CA GLU A 384 -19.02 26.81 -2.81
C GLU A 384 -19.19 25.90 -4.06
N ALA A 385 -18.17 25.80 -4.92
CA ALA A 385 -18.25 25.00 -6.15
C ALA A 385 -18.26 23.51 -5.84
N HIS A 386 -19.37 22.88 -6.19
CA HIS A 386 -19.47 21.43 -6.35
C HIS A 386 -18.72 21.01 -7.63
N THR A 387 -18.55 19.71 -7.83
CA THR A 387 -17.92 19.09 -9.00
C THR A 387 -18.08 19.87 -10.31
N PRO A 388 -16.98 20.40 -10.86
CA PRO A 388 -16.98 21.11 -12.12
C PRO A 388 -17.32 20.24 -13.34
N ALA A 389 -17.98 20.86 -14.32
CA ALA A 389 -18.49 20.17 -15.51
C ALA A 389 -17.36 19.59 -16.41
N ILE A 390 -16.14 20.14 -16.35
CA ILE A 390 -15.00 19.65 -17.13
C ILE A 390 -14.63 18.21 -16.81
N PHE A 391 -14.81 17.73 -15.57
CA PHE A 391 -14.55 16.32 -15.25
C PHE A 391 -15.54 15.38 -15.96
N GLY A 392 -16.80 15.81 -16.13
CA GLY A 392 -17.77 15.13 -17.00
C GLY A 392 -17.38 15.20 -18.49
N SER A 393 -16.91 16.35 -18.97
CA SER A 393 -16.39 16.50 -20.35
C SER A 393 -15.18 15.59 -20.62
N LEU A 394 -14.21 15.51 -19.70
CA LEU A 394 -13.03 14.64 -19.82
C LEU A 394 -13.44 13.16 -19.88
N GLN A 395 -14.34 12.72 -18.99
CA GLN A 395 -14.83 11.34 -18.96
C GLN A 395 -15.58 10.99 -20.25
N GLN A 396 -16.47 11.88 -20.73
CA GLN A 396 -17.30 11.62 -21.92
C GLN A 396 -16.58 11.79 -23.26
N ARG A 397 -15.69 12.77 -23.40
CA ARG A 397 -15.04 13.12 -24.68
C ARG A 397 -13.65 12.52 -24.84
N ALA A 398 -12.89 12.39 -23.75
CA ALA A 398 -11.55 11.82 -23.75
C ALA A 398 -11.48 10.40 -23.14
N GLY A 399 -12.45 9.98 -22.35
CA GLY A 399 -12.35 8.75 -21.55
C GLY A 399 -11.35 8.89 -20.39
N ILE A 400 -11.14 10.11 -19.91
CA ILE A 400 -10.24 10.44 -18.79
C ILE A 400 -11.11 10.74 -17.57
N ALA A 401 -11.10 9.87 -16.57
CA ALA A 401 -11.88 10.03 -15.35
C ALA A 401 -10.98 10.45 -14.19
N MET A 402 -11.09 11.72 -13.77
CA MET A 402 -10.37 12.23 -12.61
C MET A 402 -11.04 11.78 -11.31
N HIS A 403 -10.26 11.29 -10.35
CA HIS A 403 -10.69 10.66 -9.11
C HIS A 403 -10.03 11.30 -7.88
N LEU A 404 -10.69 11.19 -6.72
CA LEU A 404 -10.13 11.51 -5.41
C LEU A 404 -10.42 10.37 -4.42
N TYR A 405 -9.51 10.15 -3.46
CA TYR A 405 -9.60 9.07 -2.47
C TYR A 405 -10.30 9.56 -1.19
N THR A 406 -11.61 9.31 -1.08
CA THR A 406 -12.54 9.97 -0.13
C THR A 406 -13.64 9.04 0.40
N ARG A 407 -14.40 9.47 1.43
CA ARG A 407 -15.67 8.89 1.90
C ARG A 407 -16.78 9.94 1.81
N GLU A 408 -18.00 9.59 1.40
CA GLU A 408 -19.16 10.47 1.59
C GLU A 408 -19.79 10.29 2.99
N PRO A 409 -20.36 11.33 3.61
CA PRO A 409 -21.09 11.20 4.88
C PRO A 409 -22.25 10.20 4.81
N SER A 410 -22.88 10.09 3.64
CA SER A 410 -23.95 9.13 3.33
C SER A 410 -23.46 7.67 3.29
N GLU A 411 -22.18 7.41 3.05
CA GLU A 411 -21.55 6.09 3.18
C GLU A 411 -21.23 5.76 4.66
N VAL A 412 -20.93 6.77 5.49
CA VAL A 412 -20.38 6.63 6.85
C VAL A 412 -21.45 6.56 7.94
N GLU A 413 -22.51 7.37 7.86
CA GLU A 413 -23.45 7.53 8.99
C GLU A 413 -24.11 6.22 9.48
N PRO A 414 -24.49 5.25 8.63
CA PRO A 414 -25.00 3.95 9.09
C PRO A 414 -23.99 3.14 9.94
N TRP A 415 -22.68 3.42 9.79
CA TRP A 415 -21.62 2.83 10.60
C TRP A 415 -21.36 3.63 11.87
N ARG A 416 -21.59 4.96 11.87
CA ARG A 416 -21.59 5.79 13.08
C ARG A 416 -22.73 5.39 14.03
N GLU A 417 -23.90 5.06 13.51
CA GLU A 417 -25.00 4.52 14.31
C GLU A 417 -24.63 3.17 14.96
N LEU A 418 -24.07 2.23 14.16
CA LEU A 418 -23.65 0.91 14.65
C LEU A 418 -22.49 1.00 15.66
N ALA A 419 -21.52 1.91 15.46
CA ALA A 419 -20.40 2.12 16.37
C ALA A 419 -20.84 2.55 17.80
N GLN A 420 -22.03 3.13 17.97
CA GLN A 420 -22.56 3.47 19.30
C GLN A 420 -22.83 2.24 20.17
N GLN A 421 -22.95 1.05 19.57
CA GLN A 421 -23.22 -0.23 20.24
C GLN A 421 -21.94 -0.91 20.73
N VAL A 422 -20.76 -0.44 20.33
CA VAL A 422 -19.46 -1.01 20.72
C VAL A 422 -19.03 -0.46 22.08
N GLU A 423 -18.76 -1.33 23.05
CA GLU A 423 -18.14 -1.00 24.35
C GLU A 423 -16.66 -1.42 24.43
N LEU A 424 -16.16 -2.22 23.49
CA LEU A 424 -14.74 -2.53 23.35
C LEU A 424 -13.88 -1.26 23.29
N THR A 425 -12.82 -1.21 24.12
CA THR A 425 -11.86 -0.09 24.17
C THR A 425 -11.20 0.13 22.82
N GLN A 426 -11.18 1.38 22.34
CA GLN A 426 -10.82 1.77 20.96
C GLN A 426 -11.65 1.13 19.82
N GLY A 427 -12.63 0.27 20.09
CA GLY A 427 -13.42 -0.42 19.07
C GLY A 427 -14.22 0.52 18.15
N ARG A 428 -14.56 1.74 18.60
CA ARG A 428 -15.28 2.76 17.80
C ARG A 428 -14.41 3.43 16.73
N PRO A 429 -13.28 4.10 17.08
CA PRO A 429 -12.34 4.60 16.07
C PRO A 429 -11.73 3.47 15.24
N TYR A 430 -11.55 2.27 15.80
CA TYR A 430 -11.11 1.09 15.06
C TYR A 430 -12.08 0.71 13.92
N LEU A 431 -13.37 0.57 14.23
CA LEU A 431 -14.41 0.29 13.23
C LEU A 431 -14.48 1.40 12.16
N LEU A 432 -14.56 2.67 12.57
CA LEU A 432 -14.74 3.81 11.65
C LEU A 432 -13.45 4.18 10.89
N GLY A 433 -12.28 3.74 11.37
CA GLY A 433 -11.05 3.74 10.59
C GLY A 433 -11.11 2.77 9.41
N MET A 434 -11.81 1.64 9.54
CA MET A 434 -11.88 0.60 8.51
C MET A 434 -13.13 0.66 7.60
N VAL A 435 -14.32 0.83 8.17
CA VAL A 435 -15.62 0.62 7.48
C VAL A 435 -16.49 1.87 7.59
N PRO A 436 -16.96 2.46 6.47
CA PRO A 436 -16.63 2.10 5.08
C PRO A 436 -15.15 2.46 4.75
N PRO A 437 -14.51 1.84 3.75
CA PRO A 437 -13.19 2.28 3.33
C PRO A 437 -13.25 3.68 2.69
N ARG A 438 -12.15 4.44 2.73
CA ARG A 438 -11.93 5.51 1.74
C ARG A 438 -11.84 4.87 0.34
N ARG A 439 -12.32 5.55 -0.69
CA ARG A 439 -12.54 4.99 -2.03
C ARG A 439 -12.02 5.92 -3.10
N TRP A 440 -11.33 5.38 -4.11
CA TRP A 440 -11.17 6.08 -5.38
C TRP A 440 -12.51 6.08 -6.11
N ARG A 441 -13.13 7.26 -6.23
CA ARG A 441 -14.34 7.47 -7.05
C ARG A 441 -14.17 8.71 -7.92
N ALA A 442 -14.82 8.73 -9.08
CA ALA A 442 -14.68 9.81 -10.03
C ALA A 442 -15.28 11.10 -9.46
N VAL A 443 -14.60 12.23 -9.62
CA VAL A 443 -15.08 13.53 -9.14
C VAL A 443 -16.43 13.86 -9.81
N SER A 444 -16.57 13.52 -11.09
CA SER A 444 -17.83 13.60 -11.87
C SER A 444 -19.03 12.86 -11.28
N GLU A 445 -18.81 11.90 -10.38
CA GLU A 445 -19.85 11.08 -9.73
C GLU A 445 -20.17 11.57 -8.30
N ARG A 446 -19.26 12.31 -7.66
CA ARG A 446 -19.52 12.98 -6.37
C ARG A 446 -20.30 14.28 -6.64
N SER A 447 -21.42 14.49 -5.96
CA SER A 447 -22.28 15.67 -6.15
C SER A 447 -22.90 16.25 -4.87
N GLU A 448 -22.62 15.67 -3.70
CA GLU A 448 -23.18 16.12 -2.41
C GLU A 448 -22.31 17.17 -1.69
N ARG A 449 -21.07 17.41 -2.15
CA ARG A 449 -20.07 18.25 -1.46
C ARG A 449 -19.26 19.15 -2.41
N PRO A 450 -18.73 20.30 -1.93
CA PRO A 450 -17.80 21.13 -2.69
C PRO A 450 -16.46 20.44 -2.99
N LEU A 451 -15.88 20.71 -4.16
CA LEU A 451 -14.62 20.08 -4.58
C LEU A 451 -13.44 20.43 -3.67
N LEU A 452 -13.37 21.66 -3.15
CA LEU A 452 -12.36 22.08 -2.19
C LEU A 452 -12.31 21.16 -0.95
N ARG A 453 -13.48 20.71 -0.47
CA ARG A 453 -13.57 19.77 0.65
C ARG A 453 -13.08 18.37 0.28
N LEU A 454 -13.45 17.87 -0.90
CA LEU A 454 -12.96 16.57 -1.40
C LEU A 454 -11.43 16.57 -1.57
N LEU A 455 -10.86 17.69 -2.03
CA LEU A 455 -9.42 17.88 -2.10
C LEU A 455 -8.78 17.92 -0.71
N LYS A 456 -9.35 18.66 0.25
CA LYS A 456 -8.84 18.75 1.62
C LYS A 456 -8.81 17.40 2.36
N GLU A 457 -9.86 16.59 2.19
CA GLU A 457 -9.89 15.22 2.74
C GLU A 457 -8.88 14.30 2.04
N HIS A 458 -8.63 14.51 0.74
CA HIS A 458 -7.68 13.70 -0.03
C HIS A 458 -6.21 14.07 0.20
N LEU A 459 -5.87 15.35 0.26
CA LEU A 459 -4.49 15.87 0.29
C LEU A 459 -3.85 15.80 1.68
N VAL A 460 -3.80 14.59 2.24
CA VAL A 460 -3.23 14.28 3.55
C VAL A 460 -1.79 13.75 3.46
N LYS A 461 -1.01 13.85 4.55
CA LYS A 461 0.39 13.41 4.63
C LYS A 461 0.67 12.00 4.05
N PRO A 462 -0.16 10.95 4.31
CA PRO A 462 0.00 9.66 3.65
C PRO A 462 -0.09 9.68 2.11
N MET A 463 -0.96 10.52 1.52
CA MET A 463 -1.05 10.63 0.06
C MET A 463 0.14 11.40 -0.54
N ALA A 464 0.70 12.37 0.18
CA ALA A 464 1.95 13.03 -0.19
C ALA A 464 3.16 12.06 -0.13
N ARG A 465 3.24 11.24 0.93
CA ARG A 465 4.20 10.12 1.05
C ARG A 465 4.10 9.18 -0.14
N ASP A 466 2.91 8.67 -0.44
CA ASP A 466 2.69 7.66 -1.48
C ASP A 466 2.99 8.22 -2.89
N HIS A 467 2.69 9.51 -3.12
CA HIS A 467 3.08 10.26 -4.31
C HIS A 467 4.61 10.33 -4.46
N ILE A 468 5.36 10.77 -3.45
CA ILE A 468 6.83 10.83 -3.53
C ILE A 468 7.47 9.43 -3.64
N ILE A 469 6.91 8.41 -2.97
CA ILE A 469 7.31 7.00 -3.16
C ILE A 469 7.10 6.55 -4.60
N GLN A 470 6.03 6.97 -5.27
CA GLN A 470 5.79 6.65 -6.69
C GLN A 470 6.81 7.33 -7.61
N HIS A 471 7.23 8.56 -7.31
CA HIS A 471 8.31 9.23 -8.05
C HIS A 471 9.67 8.57 -7.83
N LEU A 472 10.01 8.17 -6.59
CA LEU A 472 11.23 7.41 -6.30
C LEU A 472 11.26 6.06 -7.03
N LYS A 473 10.15 5.32 -6.99
CA LYS A 473 9.93 4.08 -7.75
C LYS A 473 10.18 4.28 -9.26
N ALA A 474 9.64 5.36 -9.82
CA ALA A 474 9.79 5.69 -11.23
C ALA A 474 11.23 6.08 -11.61
N THR A 475 11.86 6.96 -10.85
CA THR A 475 13.25 7.40 -11.06
C THR A 475 14.20 6.21 -11.02
N TYR A 476 14.03 5.32 -10.03
CA TYR A 476 14.76 4.05 -9.97
C TYR A 476 14.51 3.14 -11.19
N PHE A 477 13.27 3.02 -11.65
CA PHE A 477 12.93 2.20 -12.82
C PHE A 477 13.60 2.72 -14.10
N VAL A 478 13.55 4.04 -14.34
CA VAL A 478 14.17 4.67 -15.51
C VAL A 478 15.70 4.51 -15.47
N LEU A 479 16.35 4.76 -14.31
CA LEU A 479 17.79 4.54 -14.11
C LEU A 479 18.24 3.07 -14.29
N ARG A 480 17.31 2.12 -14.14
CA ARG A 480 17.54 0.68 -14.33
C ARG A 480 17.25 0.20 -15.76
N ALA A 481 16.60 1.01 -16.59
CA ALA A 481 16.37 0.68 -17.99
C ALA A 481 17.70 0.66 -18.79
N VAL A 482 17.72 -0.07 -19.89
CA VAL A 482 18.92 -0.21 -20.75
C VAL A 482 18.62 0.37 -22.13
N GLY A 483 19.31 1.46 -22.46
CA GLY A 483 19.12 2.22 -23.70
C GLY A 483 18.49 3.59 -23.45
N ASP A 484 18.29 4.35 -24.52
CA ASP A 484 17.54 5.60 -24.53
C ASP A 484 16.04 5.28 -24.35
N THR A 485 15.42 5.84 -23.32
CA THR A 485 14.01 5.61 -22.98
C THR A 485 13.10 6.76 -23.42
N GLY A 486 13.67 7.93 -23.72
CA GLY A 486 12.94 9.19 -23.86
C GLY A 486 12.34 9.72 -22.55
N LEU A 487 12.78 9.20 -21.40
CA LEU A 487 12.31 9.56 -20.04
C LEU A 487 13.41 10.23 -19.20
N GLU A 488 14.59 10.43 -19.78
CA GLU A 488 15.76 11.03 -19.15
C GLU A 488 15.49 12.47 -18.65
N PRO A 489 14.73 13.34 -19.35
CA PRO A 489 14.38 14.68 -18.83
C PRO A 489 13.59 14.66 -17.51
N TYR A 490 12.83 13.59 -17.24
CA TYR A 490 12.14 13.43 -15.96
C TYR A 490 13.11 13.15 -14.79
N LEU A 491 14.28 12.56 -15.07
CA LEU A 491 15.32 12.42 -14.05
C LEU A 491 15.83 13.80 -13.62
N ASP A 492 16.07 14.70 -14.59
CA ASP A 492 16.48 16.08 -14.32
C ASP A 492 15.38 16.82 -13.52
N ASP A 493 14.10 16.69 -13.89
CA ASP A 493 12.97 17.26 -13.15
C ASP A 493 12.95 16.79 -11.68
N PHE A 494 13.00 15.47 -11.46
CA PHE A 494 12.91 14.89 -10.11
C PHE A 494 14.16 15.15 -9.26
N PHE A 495 15.36 15.15 -9.84
CA PHE A 495 16.59 15.49 -9.13
C PHE A 495 16.68 16.98 -8.80
N THR A 496 16.16 17.86 -9.67
CA THR A 496 16.03 19.30 -9.38
C THR A 496 15.05 19.51 -8.21
N PHE A 497 13.86 18.92 -8.24
CA PHE A 497 12.93 18.91 -7.12
C PHE A 497 13.58 18.38 -5.83
N SER A 498 14.24 17.22 -5.91
CA SER A 498 14.85 16.60 -4.74
C SER A 498 15.89 17.52 -4.10
N SER A 499 16.76 18.13 -4.90
CA SER A 499 17.88 18.96 -4.40
C SER A 499 17.49 20.40 -4.05
N GLU A 500 16.74 21.10 -4.91
CA GLU A 500 16.36 22.51 -4.68
C GLU A 500 15.17 22.68 -3.74
N VAL A 501 14.22 21.74 -3.77
CA VAL A 501 12.93 21.83 -3.07
C VAL A 501 12.90 21.04 -1.75
N CYS A 502 13.55 19.87 -1.69
CA CYS A 502 13.66 19.06 -0.47
C CYS A 502 15.05 19.12 0.21
N GLY A 503 16.09 19.62 -0.47
CA GLY A 503 17.47 19.62 0.07
C GLY A 503 18.19 18.26 0.00
N VAL A 504 17.65 17.32 -0.79
CA VAL A 504 18.03 15.90 -0.84
C VAL A 504 18.80 15.59 -2.12
N ASP A 505 20.06 15.15 -1.97
CA ASP A 505 20.90 14.66 -3.06
C ASP A 505 20.56 13.18 -3.37
N ALA A 506 19.54 12.99 -4.20
CA ALA A 506 18.95 11.67 -4.48
C ALA A 506 19.89 10.71 -5.23
N GLU A 507 20.81 11.23 -6.06
CA GLU A 507 21.77 10.42 -6.81
C GLU A 507 22.59 9.51 -5.88
N ARG A 508 22.90 9.98 -4.65
CA ARG A 508 23.73 9.25 -3.68
C ARG A 508 23.12 7.96 -3.17
N PHE A 509 21.78 7.86 -3.05
CA PHE A 509 21.12 6.65 -2.53
C PHE A 509 20.51 5.76 -3.61
N MET A 510 20.45 6.17 -4.88
CA MET A 510 20.05 5.26 -5.97
C MET A 510 20.89 3.96 -6.03
N PRO A 511 22.22 3.99 -5.77
CA PRO A 511 23.02 2.77 -5.60
C PRO A 511 22.71 1.94 -4.34
N GLU A 512 22.10 2.53 -3.31
CA GLU A 512 21.60 1.83 -2.12
C GLU A 512 20.32 1.05 -2.45
N ILE A 513 19.35 1.73 -3.08
CA ILE A 513 18.10 1.15 -3.58
C ILE A 513 18.40 -0.01 -4.54
N TYR A 514 19.31 0.19 -5.50
CA TYR A 514 19.75 -0.85 -6.42
C TYR A 514 20.32 -2.09 -5.70
N ARG A 515 21.08 -1.91 -4.62
CA ARG A 515 21.64 -3.02 -3.85
C ARG A 515 20.57 -3.80 -3.09
N ARG A 516 19.65 -3.12 -2.41
CA ARG A 516 18.58 -3.74 -1.61
C ARG A 516 17.54 -4.45 -2.49
N THR A 517 17.20 -3.85 -3.63
CA THR A 517 16.32 -4.46 -4.66
C THR A 517 16.93 -5.67 -5.39
N LEU A 518 18.19 -6.05 -5.10
CA LEU A 518 18.80 -7.32 -5.53
C LEU A 518 18.78 -8.41 -4.44
N GLY A 519 18.99 -8.07 -3.17
CA GLY A 519 18.91 -9.02 -2.05
C GLY A 519 17.48 -9.50 -1.76
N SER A 520 17.26 -10.69 -1.22
CA SER A 520 15.93 -11.31 -1.07
C SER A 520 15.19 -11.01 0.25
N SER A 521 15.67 -10.05 1.04
CA SER A 521 15.22 -9.76 2.40
C SER A 521 14.02 -8.82 2.52
N GLU A 522 13.81 -7.90 1.57
CA GLU A 522 12.86 -6.77 1.72
C GLU A 522 11.89 -6.67 0.52
N SER A 523 10.64 -6.25 0.74
CA SER A 523 9.72 -5.88 -0.36
C SER A 523 10.20 -4.62 -1.08
N ILE A 524 9.67 -4.34 -2.29
CA ILE A 524 9.96 -3.06 -2.94
C ILE A 524 9.35 -1.89 -2.17
N GLY A 525 8.15 -2.05 -1.60
CA GLY A 525 7.54 -1.02 -0.78
C GLY A 525 8.38 -0.63 0.43
N ALA A 526 8.84 -1.61 1.21
CA ALA A 526 9.64 -1.36 2.41
C ALA A 526 10.93 -0.56 2.11
N ILE A 527 11.63 -0.90 1.02
CA ILE A 527 12.84 -0.18 0.59
C ILE A 527 12.52 1.29 0.26
N PHE A 528 11.44 1.56 -0.48
CA PHE A 528 11.09 2.94 -0.84
C PHE A 528 10.46 3.74 0.31
N LEU A 529 9.73 3.09 1.23
CA LEU A 529 9.23 3.74 2.44
C LEU A 529 10.39 4.21 3.33
N ASP A 530 11.35 3.35 3.63
CA ASP A 530 12.51 3.73 4.46
C ASP A 530 13.35 4.85 3.80
N ILE A 531 13.50 4.84 2.47
CA ILE A 531 14.14 5.95 1.74
C ILE A 531 13.32 7.25 1.89
N TYR A 532 11.99 7.19 1.81
CA TYR A 532 11.14 8.35 2.08
C TYR A 532 11.31 8.86 3.52
N THR A 533 11.21 7.96 4.50
CA THR A 533 11.33 8.26 5.94
C THR A 533 12.67 8.89 6.28
N ARG A 534 13.79 8.35 5.76
CA ARG A 534 15.14 8.85 6.05
C ARG A 534 15.49 10.19 5.39
N HIS A 535 14.92 10.50 4.22
CA HIS A 535 15.40 11.62 3.39
C HIS A 535 14.34 12.68 3.06
N TYR A 536 13.07 12.31 2.88
CA TYR A 536 12.03 13.23 2.38
C TYR A 536 10.99 13.64 3.42
N GLN A 537 10.73 12.80 4.44
CA GLN A 537 9.56 12.97 5.31
C GLN A 537 9.46 14.36 5.94
N GLU A 538 10.52 14.86 6.59
CA GLU A 538 10.53 16.19 7.23
C GLU A 538 10.21 17.32 6.22
N ALA A 539 10.85 17.31 5.04
CA ALA A 539 10.69 18.34 4.03
C ALA A 539 9.31 18.31 3.34
N VAL A 540 8.75 17.12 3.13
CA VAL A 540 7.42 16.93 2.52
C VAL A 540 6.32 17.26 3.51
N GLU A 541 6.43 16.78 4.75
CA GLU A 541 5.45 17.06 5.80
C GLU A 541 5.40 18.55 6.16
N ALA A 542 6.54 19.23 6.27
CA ALA A 542 6.58 20.67 6.53
C ALA A 542 5.90 21.51 5.43
N ARG A 543 5.84 21.01 4.17
CA ARG A 543 5.04 21.62 3.10
C ARG A 543 3.56 21.30 3.25
N LEU A 544 3.20 20.06 3.59
CA LEU A 544 1.80 19.68 3.83
C LEU A 544 1.19 20.41 5.03
N ASP A 545 1.98 20.72 6.07
CA ASP A 545 1.55 21.53 7.22
C ASP A 545 1.28 23.02 6.85
N THR A 546 1.61 23.44 5.62
CA THR A 546 1.23 24.75 5.06
C THR A 546 0.08 24.68 4.04
N LEU A 547 -0.51 23.51 3.81
CA LEU A 547 -1.62 23.33 2.86
C LEU A 547 -2.96 23.81 3.47
N ASP A 548 -3.17 25.12 3.47
CA ASP A 548 -4.47 25.72 3.82
C ASP A 548 -5.44 25.78 2.61
N ASP A 549 -6.67 26.24 2.86
CA ASP A 549 -7.72 26.28 1.83
C ASP A 549 -7.37 27.20 0.65
N ALA A 550 -6.52 28.22 0.84
CA ALA A 550 -6.05 29.08 -0.24
C ALA A 550 -4.91 28.42 -1.02
N ALA A 551 -4.00 27.71 -0.35
CA ALA A 551 -2.97 26.91 -1.01
C ALA A 551 -3.57 25.79 -1.88
N ILE A 552 -4.65 25.12 -1.43
CA ILE A 552 -5.37 24.12 -2.23
C ILE A 552 -5.98 24.75 -3.49
N ILE A 553 -6.57 25.95 -3.39
CA ILE A 553 -7.12 26.69 -4.54
C ILE A 553 -6.01 27.06 -5.53
N GLU A 554 -4.90 27.63 -5.06
CA GLU A 554 -3.78 28.02 -5.92
C GLU A 554 -3.15 26.80 -6.62
N ALA A 555 -2.87 25.72 -5.89
CA ALA A 555 -2.30 24.50 -6.45
C ALA A 555 -3.25 23.81 -7.46
N TYR A 556 -4.57 23.83 -7.21
CA TYR A 556 -5.56 23.32 -8.17
C TYR A 556 -5.63 24.16 -9.44
N ASP A 557 -5.69 25.49 -9.33
CA ASP A 557 -5.78 26.38 -10.48
C ASP A 557 -4.52 26.27 -11.36
N GLN A 558 -3.34 26.17 -10.74
CA GLN A 558 -2.08 25.88 -11.44
C GLN A 558 -2.11 24.49 -12.12
N ALA A 559 -2.67 23.46 -11.45
CA ALA A 559 -2.79 22.13 -12.03
C ALA A 559 -3.74 22.10 -13.25
N MET A 560 -4.85 22.86 -13.22
CA MET A 560 -5.75 22.96 -14.37
C MET A 560 -5.09 23.67 -15.57
N ASP A 561 -4.31 24.72 -15.32
CA ASP A 561 -3.55 25.41 -16.37
C ASP A 561 -2.43 24.52 -16.95
N ALA A 562 -1.73 23.74 -16.12
CA ALA A 562 -0.76 22.75 -16.55
C ALA A 562 -1.42 21.66 -17.43
N LEU A 563 -2.55 21.09 -16.97
CA LEU A 563 -3.35 20.12 -17.74
C LEU A 563 -3.87 20.69 -19.06
N ALA A 564 -4.18 21.99 -19.13
CA ALA A 564 -4.55 22.65 -20.37
C ALA A 564 -3.37 22.80 -21.35
N SER A 565 -2.11 22.85 -20.88
CA SER A 565 -0.94 22.84 -21.76
C SER A 565 -0.68 21.47 -22.40
N CYS A 566 -0.96 20.36 -21.68
CA CYS A 566 -0.68 18.98 -22.07
C CYS A 566 -1.19 18.59 -23.47
N GLU A 567 -0.52 17.65 -24.13
CA GLU A 567 -1.05 17.01 -25.34
C GLU A 567 -2.09 15.92 -24.98
N VAL A 568 -3.28 16.36 -24.57
CA VAL A 568 -4.45 15.52 -24.24
C VAL A 568 -4.84 14.58 -25.40
N ALA A 569 -4.44 14.92 -26.63
CA ALA A 569 -4.64 14.10 -27.83
C ALA A 569 -3.98 12.72 -27.76
N GLU A 570 -2.80 12.60 -27.12
CA GLU A 570 -2.07 11.33 -26.98
C GLU A 570 -2.32 10.61 -25.63
N GLN A 571 -2.88 11.29 -24.63
CA GLN A 571 -3.06 10.71 -23.30
C GLN A 571 -4.09 9.59 -23.31
N ALA A 572 -3.75 8.41 -22.82
CA ALA A 572 -4.64 7.25 -22.87
C ALA A 572 -5.91 7.43 -22.01
N PRO A 573 -7.04 6.80 -22.38
CA PRO A 573 -8.20 6.74 -21.50
C PRO A 573 -7.90 5.92 -20.24
N GLY A 574 -8.57 6.24 -19.13
CA GLY A 574 -8.34 5.61 -17.83
C GLY A 574 -8.86 6.41 -16.64
N GLU A 575 -8.52 5.93 -15.45
CA GLU A 575 -8.87 6.49 -14.15
C GLU A 575 -7.60 7.10 -13.55
N PHE A 576 -7.64 8.35 -13.09
CA PHE A 576 -6.45 9.11 -12.67
C PHE A 576 -6.69 9.85 -11.34
N ASN A 577 -5.70 9.86 -10.46
CA ASN A 577 -5.69 10.65 -9.23
C ASN A 577 -5.54 12.15 -9.56
N LEU A 578 -6.61 12.92 -9.32
CA LEU A 578 -6.60 14.38 -9.46
C LEU A 578 -5.63 15.03 -8.46
N GLY A 579 -5.56 14.51 -7.23
CA GLY A 579 -4.70 15.02 -6.18
C GLY A 579 -3.21 14.89 -6.48
N GLY A 580 -2.78 13.96 -7.34
CA GLY A 580 -1.39 13.86 -7.79
C GLY A 580 -0.96 15.12 -8.53
N PHE A 581 -1.78 15.60 -9.48
CA PHE A 581 -1.52 16.84 -10.21
C PHE A 581 -1.58 18.09 -9.32
N VAL A 582 -2.36 18.08 -8.23
CA VAL A 582 -2.41 19.18 -7.25
C VAL A 582 -1.20 19.13 -6.30
N LEU A 583 -0.75 17.94 -5.90
CA LEU A 583 0.48 17.74 -5.12
C LEU A 583 1.71 18.20 -5.92
N ASP A 584 1.78 17.96 -7.23
CA ASP A 584 2.87 18.49 -8.07
C ASP A 584 3.06 20.01 -7.89
N GLN A 585 1.96 20.77 -7.93
CA GLN A 585 2.04 22.24 -7.83
C GLN A 585 2.32 22.69 -6.39
N HIS A 586 1.67 22.08 -5.39
CA HIS A 586 1.89 22.45 -3.97
C HIS A 586 3.30 22.08 -3.47
N LEU A 587 3.83 20.93 -3.90
CA LEU A 587 5.18 20.49 -3.56
C LEU A 587 6.24 21.15 -4.46
N ASP A 588 5.84 21.88 -5.51
CA ASP A 588 6.70 22.53 -6.50
C ASP A 588 7.53 21.57 -7.37
N LEU A 589 7.01 20.34 -7.58
CA LEU A 589 7.53 19.31 -8.48
C LEU A 589 7.13 19.65 -9.93
N LYS A 590 7.94 20.49 -10.58
CA LYS A 590 7.71 20.93 -11.96
C LYS A 590 8.21 19.88 -12.96
N LEU A 591 7.29 19.15 -13.57
CA LEU A 591 7.58 18.27 -14.71
C LEU A 591 7.76 19.10 -16.00
N SER A 592 8.85 18.89 -16.73
CA SER A 592 9.14 19.54 -18.02
C SER A 592 8.15 19.14 -19.12
N ASP A 593 7.56 17.95 -19.02
CA ASP A 593 6.32 17.59 -19.71
C ASP A 593 5.21 17.30 -18.68
N PRO A 594 4.28 18.23 -18.43
CA PRO A 594 3.14 18.00 -17.53
C PRO A 594 2.21 16.87 -17.98
N ALA A 595 2.28 16.43 -19.25
CA ALA A 595 1.53 15.26 -19.71
C ALA A 595 2.09 13.96 -19.12
N PHE A 596 3.35 13.94 -18.66
CA PHE A 596 3.98 12.78 -18.04
C PHE A 596 3.31 12.37 -16.71
N GLY A 597 2.70 13.31 -15.99
CA GLY A 597 1.91 13.04 -14.78
C GLY A 597 0.74 12.06 -15.00
N PHE A 598 0.17 12.00 -16.22
CA PHE A 598 -0.84 11.00 -16.57
C PHE A 598 -0.31 9.56 -16.50
N LYS A 599 1.00 9.32 -16.62
CA LYS A 599 1.57 7.98 -16.42
C LYS A 599 1.62 7.62 -14.93
N PHE A 600 2.03 8.55 -14.08
CA PHE A 600 2.15 8.30 -12.65
C PHE A 600 0.80 8.16 -11.95
N TYR A 601 -0.11 9.10 -12.18
CA TYR A 601 -1.35 9.22 -11.39
C TYR A 601 -2.46 8.30 -11.88
N ARG A 602 -2.18 7.44 -12.87
CA ARG A 602 -3.10 6.40 -13.34
C ARG A 602 -3.35 5.35 -12.25
N LEU A 603 -4.61 5.07 -11.96
CA LEU A 603 -5.05 4.24 -10.81
C LEU A 603 -5.18 2.73 -11.10
N GLY A 604 -5.02 2.30 -12.36
CA GLY A 604 -5.13 0.89 -12.78
C GLY A 604 -4.68 0.63 -14.22
#